data_AF-W1J4C9-F1
#
_entry.id   AF-W1J4C9-F1
#
_cell.length_a   1.000
_cell.length_b   1.000
_cell.length_c   1.000
_cell.angle_alpha   90.00
_cell.angle_beta   90.00
_cell.angle_gamma   90.00
#
_symmetry.space_group_name_H-M   'P 1'
#
loop_
_entity.id
_entity.type
_entity.pdbx_description
1 polymer ?
#
loop_
_entity_poly.entity_id
_entity_poly.type
_entity_poly.pdbx_seq_one_letter_code
_entity_poly.pdbx_strand_id
1 'polypeptide(L)' 'MSGWTGELYRFYTNKPIEKIFEVLKREINHIDYQYEYYSYDGEESLFFIKIKIC' A
#
# COMPACT_ATOMS: atom_id res chain seq x y z
N MET A 1 -14.47 10.13 14.82
CA MET A 1 -13.65 9.33 13.88
C MET A 1 -13.86 9.93 12.50
N SER A 2 -12.89 10.67 11.95
CA SER A 2 -12.93 11.02 10.53
C SER A 2 -12.85 9.71 9.75
N GLY A 3 -13.91 9.36 9.01
CA GLY A 3 -13.97 8.11 8.26
C GLY A 3 -12.80 8.08 7.27
N TRP A 4 -11.92 7.09 7.43
CA TRP A 4 -10.99 6.76 6.37
C TRP A 4 -11.80 6.45 5.10
N THR A 5 -11.48 7.15 4.01
CA THR A 5 -12.07 6.89 2.70
C THR A 5 -11.00 6.24 1.83
N GLY A 6 -11.14 4.97 1.54
CA GLY A 6 -10.23 4.24 0.68
C GLY A 6 -10.78 2.86 0.32
N GLU A 7 -10.05 2.16 -0.54
CA GLU A 7 -10.35 0.79 -0.94
C GLU A 7 -9.25 -0.13 -0.44
N LEU A 8 -9.62 -1.24 0.19
CA LEU A 8 -8.68 -2.26 0.66
C LEU A 8 -8.80 -3.50 -0.23
N TYR A 9 -7.69 -3.85 -0.88
CA TYR A 9 -7.58 -5.07 -1.69
C TYR A 9 -6.73 -6.09 -0.93
N ARG A 10 -7.26 -7.30 -0.74
CA ARG A 10 -6.58 -8.41 -0.06
C ARG A 10 -6.47 -9.60 -1.00
N PHE A 11 -5.30 -10.24 -1.02
CA PHE A 11 -5.07 -11.46 -1.79
C PHE A 11 -4.05 -12.36 -1.09
N TYR A 12 -4.05 -13.64 -1.43
CA TYR A 12 -3.06 -14.61 -0.96
C TYR A 12 -2.05 -14.89 -2.06
N THR A 13 -0.80 -15.13 -1.68
CA THR A 13 0.30 -15.36 -2.61
C THR A 13 1.34 -16.26 -1.96
N ASN A 14 2.02 -17.08 -2.77
CA ASN A 14 3.21 -17.83 -2.38
C ASN A 14 4.51 -17.11 -2.77
N LYS A 15 4.41 -15.93 -3.39
CA LYS A 15 5.57 -15.11 -3.75
C LYS A 15 6.06 -14.35 -2.51
N PRO A 16 7.37 -14.09 -2.39
CA PRO A 16 7.90 -13.21 -1.36
C PRO A 16 7.23 -11.83 -1.44
N ILE A 17 6.77 -11.36 -0.30
CA ILE A 17 6.02 -10.11 -0.18
C ILE A 17 6.86 -8.89 -0.60
N GLU A 18 8.17 -8.92 -0.35
CA GLU A 18 9.10 -7.85 -0.66
C GLU A 18 9.15 -7.62 -2.17
N LYS A 19 9.15 -8.72 -2.95
CA LYS A 19 9.12 -8.64 -4.41
C LYS A 19 7.81 -8.05 -4.93
N ILE A 20 6.69 -8.38 -4.30
CA ILE A 20 5.38 -7.83 -4.70
C ILE A 20 5.32 -6.34 -4.35
N PHE A 21 5.70 -5.98 -3.14
CA PHE A 21 5.66 -4.59 -2.68
C PHE A 21 6.66 -3.71 -3.43
N GLU A 22 7.83 -4.22 -3.82
CA GLU A 22 8.75 -3.51 -4.71
C GLU A 22 8.13 -3.18 -6.06
N VAL A 23 7.42 -4.13 -6.68
CA VAL A 23 6.73 -3.89 -7.96
C VAL A 23 5.67 -2.80 -7.78
N LEU A 24 4.82 -2.92 -6.76
CA LEU A 24 3.76 -1.94 -6.51
C LEU A 24 4.32 -0.53 -6.21
N LYS A 25 5.39 -0.43 -5.42
CA LYS A 25 6.09 0.84 -5.14
C LYS A 25 6.66 1.49 -6.40
N ARG A 26 7.12 0.70 -7.38
CA ARG A 26 7.59 1.24 -8.66
C ARG A 26 6.45 1.83 -9.48
N GLU A 27 5.31 1.13 -9.57
CA GLU A 27 4.14 1.61 -10.32
C GLU A 27 3.59 2.92 -9.74
N ILE A 28 3.50 3.02 -8.41
CA ILE A 28 2.92 4.20 -7.77
C ILE A 28 3.82 5.44 -7.77
N ASN A 29 5.14 5.28 -7.90
CA ASN A 29 6.07 6.41 -8.07
C ASN A 29 5.75 7.25 -9.31
N HIS A 30 5.07 6.68 -10.31
CA HIS A 30 4.70 7.40 -11.54
C HIS A 30 3.42 8.23 -11.41
N ILE A 31 2.67 8.10 -10.31
CA ILE A 31 1.33 8.71 -10.14
C ILE A 31 1.22 9.64 -8.92
N ASP A 32 2.34 10.05 -8.34
CA ASP A 32 2.43 11.02 -7.21
C ASP A 32 1.64 10.56 -5.97
N TYR A 33 1.75 9.27 -5.65
CA TYR A 33 1.28 8.72 -4.38
C TYR A 33 2.45 8.51 -3.43
N GLN A 34 2.24 8.80 -2.16
CA GLN A 34 3.10 8.32 -1.08
C GLN A 34 2.69 6.91 -0.67
N TYR A 35 3.57 6.21 0.02
CA TYR A 35 3.27 4.88 0.54
C TYR A 35 3.77 4.66 1.96
N GLU A 36 3.08 3.79 2.68
CA GLU A 36 3.45 3.36 4.03
C GLU A 36 3.34 1.84 4.16
N TYR A 37 4.32 1.22 4.81
CA TYR A 37 4.37 -0.23 5.03
C TYR A 37 4.04 -0.55 6.48
N TYR A 38 3.21 -1.58 6.67
CA TYR A 38 2.86 -2.12 7.97
C TYR A 38 2.96 -3.64 7.98
N SER A 39 3.44 -4.17 9.10
CA SER A 39 3.39 -5.59 9.43
C SER A 39 2.75 -5.76 10.80
N TYR A 40 1.70 -6.56 10.87
CA TYR A 40 0.98 -6.83 12.11
C TYR A 40 0.37 -8.22 12.08
N ASP A 41 0.60 -9.01 13.13
CA ASP A 41 0.04 -10.35 13.31
C ASP A 41 0.23 -11.30 12.10
N GLY A 42 1.41 -11.23 11.46
CA GLY A 42 1.73 -12.02 10.27
C GLY A 42 1.06 -11.54 8.98
N GLU A 43 0.24 -10.48 9.03
CA GLU A 43 -0.24 -9.77 7.86
C GLU A 43 0.72 -8.65 7.48
N GLU A 44 0.85 -8.41 6.17
CA GLU A 44 1.62 -7.31 5.61
C GLU A 44 0.74 -6.44 4.73
N SER A 45 0.86 -5.14 4.90
CA SER A 45 0.04 -4.14 4.23
C SER A 45 0.92 -3.03 3.66
N LEU A 46 0.55 -2.57 2.47
CA LEU A 46 1.15 -1.43 1.80
C LEU A 46 0.03 -0.45 1.48
N PHE A 47 0.02 0.69 2.16
CA PHE A 47 -0.95 1.76 1.94
C PHE A 47 -0.42 2.74 0.90
N PHE A 48 -1.31 3.23 0.04
CA PHE A 48 -1.03 4.28 -0.92
C PHE A 48 -1.84 5.52 -0.57
N ILE A 49 -1.17 6.64 -0.35
CA ILE A 49 -1.74 7.87 0.19
C ILE A 49 -1.54 8.99 -0.81
N LYS A 50 -2.64 9.60 -1.25
CA LYS A 50 -2.59 10.83 -2.04
C LYS A 50 -2.75 12.02 -1.12
N ILE A 51 -1.66 12.73 -0.88
CA ILE A 51 -1.72 13.99 -0.15
C ILE A 51 -2.28 15.05 -1.09
N LYS A 52 -3.51 15.49 -0.84
CA LYS A 52 -4.06 16.68 -1.49
C LYS A 52 -3.40 17.88 -0.82
N ILE A 53 -2.45 18.53 -1.50
CA ILE A 53 -1.94 19.83 -1.05
C ILE A 53 -3.10 20.82 -1.23
N CYS A 54 -3.61 21.34 -0.12
CA CYS A 54 -4.62 22.40 -0.09
C CYS A 54 -3.98 23.77 -0.29
#